data_AF-A0A1I2G8Q0-F1
#
_entry.id   AF-A0A1I2G8Q0-F1
#
_cell.length_a   1.000
_cell.length_b   1.000
_cell.length_c   1.000
_cell.angle_alpha   90.00
_cell.angle_beta   90.00
_cell.angle_gamma   90.00
#
_symmetry.space_group_name_H-M   'P 1'
#
loop_
_entity.id
_entity.type
_entity.pdbx_description
1 polymer ?
#
loop_
_entity_poly.entity_id
_entity_poly.type
_entity_poly.pdbx_seq_one_letter_code
_entity_poly.pdbx_strand_id
1 'polypeptide(L)' 'MSNNNTDSGIAALSICEALLLALNDAKVLPESEIMGILKDAAVSHENASGSDAEMETHGNVASLINQIIAGGNSVRRP' A
#
# COMPACT_ATOMS: atom_id res chain seq x y z
N MET A 1 18.22 15.06 -5.85
CA MET A 1 17.80 13.83 -5.13
C MET A 1 17.47 12.78 -6.17
N SER A 2 18.05 11.59 -6.06
CA SER A 2 17.93 10.54 -7.09
C SER A 2 16.54 9.91 -7.09
N ASN A 3 15.82 10.06 -8.21
CA ASN A 3 14.45 9.55 -8.41
C ASN A 3 14.32 8.02 -8.32
N ASN A 4 15.43 7.28 -8.42
CA ASN A 4 15.43 5.82 -8.46
C ASN A 4 14.77 5.16 -7.24
N ASN A 5 14.88 5.75 -6.04
CA ASN A 5 14.27 5.17 -4.85
C ASN A 5 12.74 5.36 -4.86
N THR A 6 12.28 6.50 -5.38
CA THR A 6 10.86 6.79 -5.59
C THR A 6 10.28 5.90 -6.68
N ASP A 7 10.98 5.75 -7.82
CA ASP A 7 10.54 4.92 -8.95
C ASP A 7 10.47 3.44 -8.56
N SER A 8 11.45 2.95 -7.78
CA SER A 8 11.45 1.57 -7.29
C SER A 8 10.33 1.32 -6.28
N GLY A 9 10.05 2.29 -5.41
CA GLY A 9 8.92 2.23 -4.47
C GLY A 9 7.56 2.23 -5.18
N ILE A 10 7.39 3.09 -6.19
CA ILE A 10 6.18 3.13 -7.01
C ILE A 10 6.01 1.81 -7.77
N ALA A 11 7.07 1.28 -8.39
CA ALA A 11 7.01 0.02 -9.12
C ALA A 11 6.61 -1.17 -8.22
N ALA A 12 7.24 -1.30 -7.05
CA ALA A 12 6.90 -2.35 -6.09
C ALA A 12 5.43 -2.27 -5.65
N LEU A 13 4.94 -1.05 -5.41
CA LEU A 13 3.57 -0.82 -5.00
C LEU A 13 2.56 -1.18 -6.11
N SER A 14 2.82 -0.76 -7.35
CA SER A 14 1.96 -1.11 -8.49
C SER A 14 1.90 -2.62 -8.73
N ILE A 15 3.00 -3.35 -8.47
CA ILE A 15 3.01 -4.82 -8.53
C ILE A 15 2.14 -5.43 -7.44
N CYS A 16 2.28 -4.96 -6.20
CA CYS A 16 1.45 -5.43 -5.07
C CYS A 16 -0.03 -5.17 -5.31
N GLU A 17 -0.38 -4.00 -5.87
CA GLU A 17 -1.74 -3.64 -6.21
C GLU A 17 -2.33 -4.56 -7.29
N ALA A 18 -1.59 -4.81 -8.37
CA ALA A 18 -1.99 -5.74 -9.42
C ALA A 18 -2.16 -7.18 -8.89
N LEU A 19 -1.35 -7.60 -7.92
CA LEU A 19 -1.46 -8.91 -7.28
C LEU A 19 -2.72 -9.02 -6.42
N LEU A 20 -3.01 -8.02 -5.58
CA LEU A 20 -4.21 -7.99 -4.75
C LEU A 20 -5.47 -8.01 -5.61
N LEU A 21 -5.45 -7.27 -6.72
CA LEU A 21 -6.49 -7.32 -7.75
C LEU A 21 -6.70 -8.72 -8.34
N ALA A 22 -5.61 -9.37 -8.76
CA ALA A 22 -5.67 -10.71 -9.31
C ALA A 22 -6.22 -11.74 -8.30
N LEU A 23 -5.87 -11.60 -7.02
CA LEU A 23 -6.38 -12.44 -5.93
C LEU A 23 -7.87 -12.23 -5.70
N ASN A 24 -8.36 -10.98 -5.81
CA ASN A 24 -9.79 -10.66 -5.75
C ASN A 24 -10.54 -11.27 -6.94
N ASP A 25 -10.03 -11.06 -8.15
CA ASP A 25 -10.65 -11.56 -9.39
C ASP A 25 -10.68 -13.11 -9.42
N ALA A 26 -9.65 -13.76 -8.86
CA ALA A 26 -9.60 -15.21 -8.68
C ALA A 26 -10.47 -15.74 -7.51
N LYS A 27 -11.16 -14.85 -6.77
CA LYS A 27 -11.97 -15.15 -5.57
C LYS A 27 -11.17 -15.85 -4.45
N VAL A 28 -9.87 -15.61 -4.40
CA VAL A 28 -8.98 -16.15 -3.35
C VAL A 28 -9.11 -15.30 -2.08
N LEU A 29 -9.19 -13.98 -2.23
CA LEU A 29 -9.43 -13.04 -1.13
C LEU A 29 -10.56 -12.09 -1.51
N PRO A 30 -11.61 -11.92 -0.69
CA PRO A 30 -12.62 -10.90 -0.93
C PRO A 30 -12.04 -9.51 -0.68
N GLU A 31 -12.66 -8.49 -1.29
CA GLU A 31 -12.29 -7.07 -1.13
C GLU A 31 -12.13 -6.65 0.34
N SER A 32 -12.99 -7.14 1.26
CA SER A 32 -12.89 -6.79 2.68
C SER A 32 -11.57 -7.21 3.32
N GLU A 33 -11.03 -8.38 2.95
CA GLU A 33 -9.76 -8.90 3.46
C GLU A 33 -8.59 -8.11 2.86
N ILE A 34 -8.66 -7.77 1.57
CA ILE A 34 -7.65 -6.93 0.91
C ILE A 34 -7.59 -5.54 1.58
N MET A 35 -8.75 -4.95 1.86
CA MET A 35 -8.83 -3.68 2.58
C MET A 35 -8.32 -3.79 4.02
N GLY A 36 -8.52 -4.94 4.68
CA GLY A 36 -7.94 -5.24 5.99
C GLY A 36 -6.41 -5.26 5.93
N ILE A 37 -5.84 -6.01 4.99
CA ILE A 37 -4.38 -6.10 4.79
C ILE A 37 -3.76 -4.71 4.55
N LEU A 38 -4.37 -3.90 3.69
CA LEU A 38 -3.86 -2.55 3.41
C LEU A 38 -3.92 -1.64 4.65
N LYS A 39 -5.00 -1.71 5.44
CA LYS A 39 -5.12 -0.94 6.69
C LYS A 39 -4.10 -1.39 7.73
N ASP A 40 -3.92 -2.69 7.90
CA ASP A 40 -2.96 -3.24 8.85
C ASP A 40 -1.53 -2.85 8.47
N ALA A 41 -1.21 -2.85 7.17
CA ALA A 41 0.06 -2.35 6.67
C ALA A 41 0.24 -0.85 6.96
N ALA A 42 -0.76 -0.02 6.67
CA ALA A 42 -0.70 1.42 6.95
C ALA A 42 -0.48 1.69 8.45
N VAL A 43 -1.26 1.05 9.33
CA VAL A 43 -1.13 1.18 10.79
C VAL A 43 0.23 0.69 11.28
N SER A 44 0.75 -0.39 10.71
CA SER A 44 2.08 -0.91 11.07
C SER A 44 3.19 0.09 10.73
N HIS A 45 3.08 0.77 9.59
CA HIS A 45 4.00 1.83 9.21
C HIS A 45 3.80 3.09 10.06
N GLU A 46 2.57 3.51 10.37
CA GLU A 46 2.30 4.67 11.24
C GLU A 46 2.88 4.50 12.66
N ASN A 47 2.89 3.27 13.18
CA ASN A 47 3.39 2.95 14.52
C ASN A 47 4.85 2.46 14.52
N ALA A 48 5.53 2.47 13.38
CA ALA A 48 6.92 2.05 13.31
C ALA A 48 7.81 3.01 14.11
N SER A 49 8.65 2.45 14.98
CA SER A 49 9.62 3.20 15.76
C SER A 49 11.01 3.09 15.14
N GLY A 50 11.83 4.11 15.28
CA GLY A 50 13.19 4.14 14.74
C GLY A 50 13.82 5.52 14.89
N SER A 51 14.86 5.77 14.10
CA SER A 51 15.38 7.13 13.91
C SER A 51 14.35 8.03 13.22
N ASP A 52 14.53 9.35 13.32
CA ASP A 52 13.64 10.33 12.67
C ASP A 52 13.50 10.09 11.15
N ALA A 53 14.58 9.69 10.48
CA ALA A 53 14.58 9.39 9.06
C ALA A 53 13.82 8.10 8.72
N GLU A 54 13.89 7.09 9.58
CA GLU A 54 13.11 5.86 9.42
C GLU A 54 11.63 6.13 9.66
N MET A 55 11.30 6.88 10.71
CA MET A 55 9.92 7.29 11.00
C MET A 55 9.31 8.12 9.86
N GLU A 56 10.07 9.05 9.27
CA GLU A 56 9.64 9.81 8.09
C GLU A 56 9.37 8.88 6.90
N THR A 57 10.27 7.92 6.66
CA THR A 57 10.11 6.93 5.60
C THR A 57 8.86 6.07 5.82
N HIS A 58 8.65 5.57 7.03
CA HIS A 58 7.47 4.79 7.39
C HIS A 58 6.19 5.62 7.24
N GLY A 59 6.19 6.89 7.67
CA GLY A 59 5.04 7.80 7.48
C GLY A 59 4.70 8.04 6.01
N ASN A 60 5.72 8.20 5.15
CA ASN A 60 5.52 8.35 3.70
C ASN A 60 4.88 7.09 3.08
N VAL A 61 5.30 5.89 3.51
CA VAL A 61 4.72 4.62 3.06
C VAL A 61 3.27 4.49 3.52
N ALA A 62 2.96 4.81 4.79
CA ALA A 62 1.59 4.78 5.30
C ALA A 62 0.67 5.74 4.52
N SER A 63 1.13 6.96 4.25
CA SER A 63 0.39 7.94 3.44
C SER A 63 0.10 7.41 2.04
N LEU A 64 1.07 6.74 1.41
CA LEU A 64 0.93 6.16 0.09
C LEU A 64 -0.10 5.01 0.06
N ILE A 65 -0.09 4.13 1.07
CA ILE A 65 -1.09 3.06 1.22
C ILE A 65 -2.49 3.65 1.43
N ASN A 66 -2.61 4.67 2.29
CA ASN A 66 -3.88 5.37 2.52
C ASN A 66 -4.43 6.04 1.25
N GLN A 67 -3.55 6.55 0.37
CA GLN A 67 -3.96 7.06 -0.94
C GLN A 67 -4.50 5.97 -1.87
N ILE A 68 -3.98 4.74 -1.83
CA ILE A 68 -4.54 3.61 -2.59
C ILE A 68 -5.93 3.25 -2.09
N ILE A 69 -6.08 3.14 -0.76
CA ILE A 69 -7.36 2.87 -0.09
C ILE A 69 -8.40 3.93 -0.50
N ALA A 70 -8.02 5.21 -0.47
CA ALA A 70 -8.90 6.34 -0.80
C ALA A 70 -9.17 6.46 -2.31
N GLY A 71 -8.16 6.17 -3.13
CA GLY A 71 -8.25 6.24 -4.58
C GLY A 71 -9.23 5.23 -5.15
N GLY A 72 -9.50 4.12 -4.46
CA GLY A 72 -10.54 3.14 -4.80
C GLY A 72 -10.39 2.46 -6.17
N ASN A 73 -9.37 2.83 -6.95
CA ASN A 73 -9.23 2.49 -8.36
C ASN A 73 -8.94 1.02 -8.62
N SER A 74 -8.36 0.32 -7.65
CA SER A 74 -8.13 -1.12 -7.81
C SER A 74 -9.37 -1.92 -7.48
N VAL A 75 -9.99 -1.76 -6.31
CA VAL A 75 -10.91 -2.81 -5.82
C VAL A 75 -12.39 -2.52 -6.06
N ARG A 76 -12.79 -1.24 -6.22
CA ARG A 76 -14.20 -0.89 -6.43
C ARG A 76 -14.59 -1.00 -7.91
N ARG A 77 -15.25 -2.10 -8.26
CA ARG A 77 -16.12 -2.15 -9.45
C ARG A 77 -17.54 -1.72 -9.06
N PRO A 78 -18.30 -1.04 -9.95
CA PRO A 78 -19.71 -0.74 -9.74
C PRO A 78 -20.58 -2.00 -9.59
#